data_AF-A0A4Y2ES55-F1
#
_entry.id   AF-A0A4Y2ES55-F1
#
_cell.length_a   1.000
_cell.length_b   1.000
_cell.length_c   1.000
_cell.angle_alpha   90.00
_cell.angle_beta   90.00
_cell.angle_gamma   90.00
#
_symmetry.space_group_name_H-M   'P 1'
#
loop_
_entity.id
_entity.type
_entity.pdbx_description
1 polymer ?
#
loop_
_entity_poly.entity_id
_entity_poly.type
_entity_poly.pdbx_seq_one_letter_code
_entity_poly.pdbx_strand_id
1 'polypeptide(L)' 'MHMTRKHVWFLVFLAAASAQLKADLEPEFVQSIPNITAVLGGEAELPCTVENLGSYR' A
#
# COMPACT_ATOMS: atom_id res chain seq x y z
N MET A 1 24.72 -3.15 30.89
CA MET A 1 23.51 -2.64 30.19
C MET A 1 22.29 -3.29 30.82
N HIS A 2 21.51 -2.54 31.62
CA HIS A 2 20.36 -3.08 32.37
C HIS A 2 19.06 -2.71 31.62
N MET A 3 18.59 -3.60 30.75
CA MET A 3 17.34 -3.43 30.00
C MET A 3 16.16 -3.63 30.95
N THR A 4 15.51 -2.55 31.40
CA THR A 4 14.38 -2.66 32.34
C THR A 4 13.11 -3.12 31.62
N ARG A 5 12.22 -3.81 32.32
CA ARG A 5 10.91 -4.30 31.79
C ARG A 5 10.12 -3.21 31.06
N LYS A 6 10.23 -1.95 31.48
CA LYS A 6 9.59 -0.80 30.81
C LYS A 6 10.13 -0.55 29.40
N HIS A 7 11.43 -0.73 29.18
CA HIS A 7 12.06 -0.55 27.86
C HIS A 7 11.65 -1.65 26.89
N VAL A 8 11.52 -2.90 27.37
CA VAL A 8 11.07 -4.02 26.55
C VAL A 8 9.64 -3.78 26.05
N TRP A 9 8.73 -3.35 26.93
CA TRP A 9 7.37 -3.01 26.54
C TRP A 9 7.30 -1.83 25.57
N PHE A 10 8.13 -0.81 25.77
CA PHE A 10 8.20 0.34 24.86
C PHE A 10 8.65 -0.08 23.45
N LEU A 11 9.68 -0.93 23.35
CA LEU A 11 10.16 -1.44 22.06
C LEU A 11 9.14 -2.34 21.36
N VAL A 12 8.39 -3.16 22.12
CA VAL A 12 7.31 -3.99 21.56
C VAL A 12 6.18 -3.11 20.99
N PHE A 13 5.79 -2.04 21.69
CA PHE A 13 4.82 -1.08 21.19
C PHE A 13 5.30 -0.36 19.93
N LEU A 14 6.56 0.07 19.90
CA LEU A 14 7.17 0.72 18.73
C LEU A 14 7.24 -0.22 17.52
N ALA A 15 7.60 -1.48 17.74
CA ALA A 15 7.63 -2.50 16.70
C ALA A 15 6.22 -2.78 16.13
N ALA A 16 5.23 -2.95 17.00
CA ALA A 16 3.84 -3.16 16.58
C ALA A 16 3.27 -1.97 15.79
N ALA A 17 3.55 -0.74 16.23
CA ALA A 17 3.18 0.47 15.52
C ALA A 17 3.84 0.56 14.13
N SER A 18 5.13 0.20 14.03
CA SER A 18 5.84 0.20 12.74
C SER A 18 5.36 -0.89 11.77
N ALA A 19 4.85 -2.01 12.28
CA ALA A 19 4.34 -3.11 11.46
C ALA A 19 3.02 -2.75 10.77
N GLN A 20 2.14 -2.00 11.47
CA GLN A 20 0.91 -1.49 10.84
C GLN A 20 1.19 -0.51 9.70
N LEU A 21 2.21 0.34 9.84
CA LEU A 21 2.58 1.27 8.77
C LEU A 21 3.05 0.56 7.50
N LYS A 22 3.66 -0.63 7.61
CA LYS A 22 4.13 -1.38 6.44
C LYS A 22 3.01 -1.97 5.60
N ALA A 23 1.93 -2.44 6.23
CA ALA A 23 0.79 -3.02 5.51
C ALA A 23 0.05 -1.96 4.67
N ASP A 24 0.06 -0.70 5.11
CA ASP A 24 -0.56 0.42 4.39
C ASP A 24 0.27 0.89 3.16
N LEU A 25 1.49 0.38 2.98
CA LEU A 25 2.41 0.80 1.91
C LEU A 25 2.45 -0.17 0.72
N GLU A 26 1.72 -1.28 0.76
CA GLU A 26 1.61 -2.16 -0.39
C GLU A 26 0.69 -1.54 -1.46
N PRO A 27 1.05 -1.63 -2.75
CA PRO A 27 0.27 -1.03 -3.82
C PRO A 27 -1.00 -1.81 -4.08
N GLU A 28 -2.10 -1.08 -4.19
CA GLU A 28 -3.41 -1.67 -4.42
C GLU A 28 -4.16 -0.92 -5.52
N PHE A 29 -4.98 -1.66 -6.26
CA PHE A 29 -5.89 -1.06 -7.23
C PHE A 29 -7.04 -0.40 -6.49
N VAL A 30 -7.23 0.90 -6.71
CA VAL A 30 -8.31 1.67 -6.09
C VAL A 30 -9.68 1.14 -6.53
N GLN A 31 -9.76 0.65 -7.77
CA GLN A 31 -10.98 0.16 -8.37
C GLN A 31 -10.69 -0.87 -9.47
N SER A 32 -11.73 -1.61 -9.87
CA SER A 32 -11.66 -2.48 -11.04
C SER A 32 -11.55 -1.67 -12.33
N ILE A 33 -10.85 -2.24 -13.31
CA ILE A 33 -10.76 -1.65 -14.65
C ILE A 33 -12.14 -1.77 -15.32
N PRO A 34 -12.72 -0.66 -15.81
CA PRO A 34 -14.05 -0.69 -16.41
C PRO A 34 -14.04 -1.38 -17.78
N ASN A 35 -15.11 -2.09 -18.09
CA ASN A 35 -15.38 -2.55 -19.45
C ASN A 35 -15.74 -1.35 -20.33
N ILE A 36 -15.07 -1.19 -21.46
CA ILE A 36 -15.36 -0.14 -22.44
C ILE A 36 -15.58 -0.75 -23.82
N THR A 37 -16.41 -0.07 -24.62
CA THR A 37 -16.61 -0.41 -26.03
C THR A 37 -16.07 0.72 -26.87
N ALA A 38 -15.22 0.41 -27.84
CA ALA A 38 -14.65 1.38 -28.75
C ALA A 38 -15.10 1.13 -30.19
N VAL A 39 -15.10 2.19 -30.99
CA VAL A 39 -15.39 2.12 -32.42
C VAL A 39 -14.18 1.54 -33.17
N LEU A 40 -14.43 0.79 -34.25
CA LEU A 40 -13.36 0.26 -35.09
C LEU A 40 -12.51 1.39 -35.68
N GLY A 41 -11.18 1.25 -35.56
CA GLY A 41 -10.22 2.27 -35.96
C GLY A 41 -10.10 3.45 -34.98
N GLY A 42 -10.85 3.44 -33.88
CA GLY A 42 -10.72 4.39 -32.78
C GLY A 42 -9.68 3.95 -31.75
N GLU A 43 -9.23 4.91 -30.94
CA GLU A 43 -8.37 4.70 -29.79
C GLU A 43 -9.21 4.54 -28.51
N ALA A 44 -8.77 3.67 -27.62
CA ALA A 44 -9.48 3.35 -26.38
C ALA A 44 -8.50 3.45 -25.20
N GLU A 45 -8.83 4.28 -24.22
CA GLU A 45 -8.02 4.42 -23.00
C GLU A 45 -8.70 3.67 -21.85
N LEU A 46 -7.98 2.72 -21.25
CA LEU A 46 -8.42 1.98 -20.08
C LEU A 46 -7.82 2.63 -18.83
N PRO A 47 -8.63 3.29 -17.98
CA PRO A 47 -8.10 3.93 -16.78
C PRO A 47 -7.66 2.89 -15.75
N CYS A 48 -6.52 3.15 -15.12
CA CYS A 48 -6.00 2.35 -14.03
C CYS A 48 -5.43 3.28 -12.95
N THR A 49 -5.96 3.16 -11.74
CA THR A 49 -5.51 3.95 -10.59
C THR A 49 -4.99 3.01 -9.52
N VAL A 50 -3.73 3.23 -9.11
CA VAL A 50 -3.04 2.43 -8.11
C VAL A 50 -2.63 3.36 -6.97
N GLU A 51 -3.00 2.99 -5.74
CA GLU A 51 -2.52 3.65 -4.53
C GLU A 51 -1.20 3.02 -4.07
N ASN A 52 -0.40 3.76 -3.31
CA ASN A 52 0.86 3.29 -2.72
C ASN A 52 1.92 2.76 -3.73
N LEU A 53 1.81 3.12 -5.01
CA LEU A 53 2.76 2.69 -6.05
C LEU A 53 4.17 3.30 -5.90
N GLY A 54 4.28 4.48 -5.28
CA GLY A 54 5.42 5.39 -5.39
C GLY A 54 6.82 4.77 -5.33
N SER A 55 7.14 3.99 -4.29
CA SER A 55 8.47 3.38 -4.10
C SER A 55 8.46 1.85 -4.08
N TYR A 56 7.37 1.25 -4.56
CA TYR A 56 7.27 -0.20 -4.63
C TYR A 56 8.29 -0.73 -5.67
N ARG A 57 9.12 -1.71 -5.29
CA ARG A 57 10.20 -2.28 -6.14
C ARG A 57 9.92 -3.74 -6.46
#